data_AF-A0A8I1GGE2-F1
#
_entry.id   AF-A0A8I1GGE2-F1
#
_cell.length_a   1.000
_cell.length_b   1.000
_cell.length_c   1.000
_cell.angle_alpha   90.00
_cell.angle_beta   90.00
_cell.angle_gamma   90.00
#
_symmetry.space_group_name_H-M   'P 1'
#
loop_
_entity.id
_entity.type
_entity.pdbx_description
1 polymer ?
#
loop_
_entity_poly.entity_id
_entity_poly.type
_entity_poly.pdbx_seq_one_letter_code
_entity_poly.pdbx_strand_id
1 'polypeptide(L)'
;MHMLRKVAVFIMFAILIGAFAISMGGNYYGDRERRQSVATVGSASISPEDFRRAYQRVLENVSQQAGRRISPAEAQAFGLPNRVLQGLIQDAALDLEAKELGVGLSEEGVRRGITSLEVFQDKGVFSADKYHRFLQNIGYTAPFFEQEYKGDLIRRQLRGVFDGSGVVPKALLEAYNKYGNEQRTLAYFTLTPEAAGAVPAPTEAELQAFYEDRKPQFMTPELRKVSALAISPQTVAKSLTIPDEDLKAEYAAKASVYSVPERRKLEIVPFKTRADADAAYAKLKSGSRDLLGVAKDAGFTQPEIDAGVVSRKELADRFGINDAIVKEAFSTEKGWTSRPVDGPVSTVIMRVLEVVPGQERGFAEVKDQIRADLAKTRAQSEFQRLIKAFEEDRSTGIPLADSAKKLNLPLEEVTIDRSAKDADGKPATVSVVPAAQLADAAFKSDVGVENEAIRLQGGGYAWFEVADVVKPRQKPLEEVKGEVEAAWRADQVRDRLASRARDLVARLDKGEAIDAVAKSVGATVKTSQPLKRNGKEDGVPPPAIAQAFTLPEGGAGSAGAENGTSRAVFQVAKITQPGPLAEDQAKGLEQQLAGAISDDNFSGFLNRITTASPISIDRKAFANVSGGAYDGE
;
A
#
# COMPACT_ATOMS: atom_id res chain seq x y z
N MET A 1 61.64 -3.21 -54.47
CA MET A 1 60.43 -2.41 -54.21
C MET A 1 59.48 -3.00 -53.15
N HIS A 2 59.35 -4.33 -53.02
CA HIS A 2 58.40 -4.93 -52.06
C HIS A 2 58.79 -4.79 -50.57
N MET A 3 60.09 -4.75 -50.24
CA MET A 3 60.55 -4.53 -48.84
C MET A 3 60.41 -3.07 -48.39
N LEU A 4 60.68 -2.09 -49.25
CA LEU A 4 60.51 -0.67 -48.92
C LEU A 4 59.05 -0.31 -48.62
N ARG A 5 58.08 -0.96 -49.29
CA ARG A 5 56.65 -0.81 -48.98
C ARG A 5 56.26 -1.41 -47.62
N LYS A 6 56.88 -2.52 -47.20
CA LYS A 6 56.59 -3.15 -45.89
C LYS A 6 57.20 -2.37 -44.73
N VAL A 7 58.38 -1.79 -44.91
CA VAL A 7 59.02 -0.93 -43.90
C VAL A 7 58.27 0.40 -43.75
N ALA A 8 57.79 1.01 -44.84
CA ALA A 8 56.98 2.23 -44.78
C ALA A 8 55.61 2.00 -44.09
N VAL A 9 54.95 0.87 -44.36
CA VAL A 9 53.67 0.51 -43.70
C VAL A 9 53.87 0.17 -42.22
N PHE A 10 54.98 -0.48 -41.85
CA PHE A 10 55.30 -0.78 -40.45
C PHE A 10 55.66 0.47 -39.66
N ILE A 11 56.43 1.41 -40.24
CA ILE A 11 56.73 2.70 -39.61
C ILE A 11 55.45 3.55 -39.47
N MET A 12 54.56 3.53 -40.47
CA MET A 12 53.26 4.22 -40.39
C MET A 12 52.35 3.61 -39.32
N PHE A 13 52.31 2.28 -39.19
CA PHE A 13 51.56 1.60 -38.12
C PHE A 13 52.21 1.79 -36.74
N ALA A 14 53.53 1.85 -36.64
CA ALA A 14 54.23 2.14 -35.38
C ALA A 14 54.04 3.60 -34.94
N ILE A 15 53.95 4.54 -35.90
CA ILE A 15 53.59 5.94 -35.61
C ILE A 15 52.11 6.07 -35.26
N LEU A 16 51.21 5.32 -35.89
CA LEU A 16 49.78 5.29 -35.52
C LEU A 16 49.54 4.62 -34.17
N ILE A 17 50.20 3.51 -33.87
CA ILE A 17 50.12 2.81 -32.58
C ILE A 17 50.86 3.62 -31.50
N GLY A 18 51.94 4.30 -31.82
CA GLY A 18 52.61 5.26 -30.94
C GLY A 18 51.74 6.49 -30.65
N ALA A 19 51.07 7.04 -31.66
CA ALA A 19 50.12 8.15 -31.50
C ALA A 19 48.83 7.73 -30.77
N PHE A 20 48.42 6.46 -30.87
CA PHE A 20 47.27 5.92 -30.14
C PHE A 20 47.63 5.50 -28.69
N ALA A 21 48.86 5.03 -28.46
CA ALA A 21 49.37 4.70 -27.12
C ALA A 21 49.72 5.95 -26.29
N ILE A 22 50.07 7.06 -26.94
CA ILE A 22 50.25 8.37 -26.30
C ILE A 22 48.89 9.06 -26.01
N SER A 23 47.77 8.51 -26.51
CA SER A 23 46.40 9.00 -26.26
C SER A 23 45.69 8.35 -25.05
N MET A 24 46.26 7.32 -24.42
CA MET A 24 45.63 6.60 -23.28
C MET A 24 46.48 6.53 -22.00
N GLY A 25 47.45 7.44 -21.85
CA GLY A 25 48.26 7.56 -20.63
C GLY A 25 48.54 9.02 -20.27
N GLY A 26 47.70 9.61 -19.42
CA GLY A 26 48.04 10.82 -18.66
C GLY A 26 47.81 12.19 -19.34
N ASN A 27 46.90 12.96 -18.76
CA ASN A 27 46.99 14.41 -18.56
C ASN A 27 47.25 15.36 -19.76
N TYR A 28 46.46 15.28 -20.84
CA TYR A 28 46.35 16.40 -21.80
C TYR A 28 44.91 16.73 -22.27
N TYR A 29 43.89 16.42 -21.46
CA TYR A 29 42.48 16.81 -21.68
C TYR A 29 41.91 17.75 -20.58
N GLY A 30 42.77 18.33 -19.74
CA GLY A 30 42.37 19.00 -18.50
C GLY A 30 41.55 20.30 -18.61
N ASP A 31 41.60 21.02 -19.73
CA ASP A 31 41.02 22.37 -19.82
C ASP A 31 39.72 22.49 -20.66
N ARG A 32 39.31 21.44 -21.38
CA ARG A 32 38.02 21.44 -22.11
C ARG A 32 36.91 20.69 -21.35
N GLU A 33 37.22 19.58 -20.69
CA GLU A 33 36.24 18.86 -19.85
C GLU A 33 35.93 19.61 -18.54
N ARG A 34 36.91 20.28 -17.93
CA ARG A 34 36.66 21.18 -16.77
C ARG A 34 35.69 22.33 -17.08
N ARG A 35 35.55 22.72 -18.35
CA ARG A 35 34.59 23.76 -18.80
C ARG A 35 33.18 23.21 -19.05
N GLN A 36 32.97 21.91 -18.90
CA GLN A 36 31.67 21.25 -19.12
C GLN A 36 31.27 20.29 -17.98
N SER A 37 31.94 20.35 -16.82
CA SER A 37 31.61 19.53 -15.65
C SER A 37 30.56 20.21 -14.77
N VAL A 38 29.70 19.43 -14.12
CA VAL A 38 28.77 19.92 -13.09
C VAL A 38 29.52 20.24 -11.80
N ALA A 39 30.48 19.40 -11.44
CA ALA A 39 31.38 19.62 -10.32
C ALA A 39 32.71 18.89 -10.52
N THR A 40 33.73 19.29 -9.79
CA THR A 40 35.06 18.67 -9.73
C THR A 40 35.46 18.43 -8.29
N VAL A 41 36.19 17.34 -8.06
CA VAL A 41 36.73 16.94 -6.75
C VAL A 41 38.19 16.56 -6.98
N GLY A 42 39.12 17.47 -6.68
CA GLY A 42 40.54 17.31 -6.99
C GLY A 42 40.78 17.12 -8.49
N SER A 43 41.22 15.92 -8.88
CA SER A 43 41.39 15.52 -10.29
C SER A 43 40.16 14.87 -10.91
N ALA A 44 39.15 14.50 -10.12
CA ALA A 44 37.92 13.90 -10.62
C ALA A 44 36.94 14.98 -11.12
N SER A 45 36.20 14.65 -12.17
CA SER A 45 35.19 15.53 -12.78
C SER A 45 33.87 14.78 -12.89
N ILE A 46 32.78 15.46 -12.56
CA ILE A 46 31.41 14.92 -12.59
C ILE A 46 30.71 15.53 -13.80
N SER A 47 30.34 14.70 -14.78
CA SER A 47 29.73 15.18 -16.01
C SER A 47 28.23 15.49 -15.86
N PRO A 48 27.66 16.32 -16.75
CA PRO A 48 26.21 16.50 -16.89
C PRO A 48 25.43 15.19 -17.06
N GLU A 49 25.99 14.24 -17.79
CA GLU A 49 25.42 12.91 -18.01
C GLU A 49 25.45 12.07 -16.73
N ASP A 50 26.55 12.11 -15.97
CA ASP A 50 26.67 11.40 -14.68
C ASP A 50 25.59 11.89 -13.72
N PHE A 51 25.43 13.22 -13.62
CA PHE A 51 24.39 13.83 -12.81
C PHE A 51 22.99 13.41 -13.26
N ARG A 52 22.69 13.51 -14.57
CA ARG A 52 21.37 13.13 -15.12
C ARG A 52 21.03 11.67 -14.83
N ARG A 53 21.98 10.75 -15.00
CA ARG A 53 21.77 9.32 -14.71
C ARG A 53 21.51 9.10 -13.22
N ALA A 54 22.31 9.70 -12.34
CA ALA A 54 22.11 9.57 -10.91
C ALA A 54 20.78 10.17 -10.44
N TYR A 55 20.41 11.34 -10.98
CA TYR A 55 19.16 12.01 -10.66
C TYR A 55 17.93 11.21 -11.09
N GLN A 56 17.95 10.63 -12.30
CA GLN A 56 16.88 9.74 -12.77
C GLN A 56 16.70 8.52 -11.88
N ARG A 57 17.80 7.87 -11.43
CA ARG A 57 17.71 6.74 -10.50
C ARG A 57 17.09 7.12 -9.16
N VAL A 58 17.48 8.27 -8.61
CA VAL A 58 16.91 8.76 -7.34
C VAL A 58 15.42 9.09 -7.51
N LEU A 59 15.02 9.73 -8.61
CA LEU A 59 13.62 10.01 -8.90
C LEU A 59 12.77 8.74 -9.03
N GLU A 60 13.27 7.73 -9.72
CA GLU A 60 12.59 6.44 -9.87
C GLU A 60 12.40 5.77 -8.50
N ASN A 61 13.45 5.70 -7.68
CA ASN A 61 13.39 5.11 -6.34
C ASN A 61 12.39 5.84 -5.42
N VAL A 62 12.44 7.17 -5.39
CA VAL A 62 11.52 7.97 -4.57
C VAL A 62 10.08 7.83 -5.07
N SER A 63 9.88 7.78 -6.39
CA SER A 63 8.55 7.58 -6.99
C SER A 63 7.95 6.21 -6.64
N GLN A 64 8.77 5.16 -6.65
CA GLN A 64 8.36 3.82 -6.25
C GLN A 64 7.97 3.76 -4.77
N GLN A 65 8.76 4.38 -3.88
CA GLN A 65 8.44 4.46 -2.45
C GLN A 65 7.18 5.27 -2.15
N ALA A 66 6.96 6.35 -2.90
CA ALA A 66 5.76 7.18 -2.79
C ALA A 66 4.52 6.53 -3.44
N GLY A 67 4.68 5.43 -4.20
CA GLY A 67 3.60 4.79 -4.96
C GLY A 67 3.04 5.66 -6.10
N ARG A 68 3.71 6.77 -6.43
CA ARG A 68 3.31 7.73 -7.48
C ARG A 68 4.53 8.41 -8.07
N ARG A 69 4.40 8.92 -9.30
CA ARG A 69 5.45 9.69 -9.95
C ARG A 69 5.66 11.03 -9.24
N ILE A 70 6.91 11.37 -8.91
CA ILE A 70 7.30 12.67 -8.37
C ILE A 70 7.51 13.67 -9.52
N SER A 71 6.89 14.85 -9.41
CA SER A 71 7.10 15.93 -10.39
C SER A 71 8.44 16.65 -10.19
N PRO A 72 9.00 17.30 -11.23
CA PRO A 72 10.25 18.06 -11.10
C PRO A 72 10.18 19.16 -10.03
N ALA A 73 9.04 19.84 -9.87
CA ALA A 73 8.85 20.88 -8.86
C ALA A 73 8.88 20.32 -7.44
N GLU A 74 8.24 19.17 -7.21
CA GLU A 74 8.32 18.47 -5.92
C GLU A 74 9.74 17.99 -5.63
N ALA A 75 10.45 17.47 -6.64
CA ALA A 75 11.83 17.03 -6.49
C ALA A 75 12.78 18.18 -6.10
N GLN A 76 12.55 19.38 -6.65
CA GLN A 76 13.25 20.62 -6.26
C GLN A 76 12.89 21.03 -4.83
N ALA A 77 11.61 21.02 -4.46
CA ALA A 77 11.15 21.36 -3.11
C ALA A 77 11.71 20.41 -2.04
N PHE A 78 11.88 19.12 -2.37
CA PHE A 78 12.52 18.13 -1.51
C PHE A 78 14.05 18.25 -1.47
N GLY A 79 14.64 19.09 -2.33
CA GLY A 79 16.09 19.27 -2.44
C GLY A 79 16.81 18.07 -3.06
N LEU A 80 16.13 17.23 -3.85
CA LEU A 80 16.71 16.03 -4.44
C LEU A 80 17.94 16.31 -5.33
N PRO A 81 17.96 17.33 -6.20
CA PRO A 81 19.13 17.62 -7.03
C PRO A 81 20.40 17.86 -6.21
N ASN A 82 20.30 18.61 -5.12
CA ASN A 82 21.42 18.89 -4.23
C ASN A 82 21.93 17.62 -3.53
N ARG A 83 21.01 16.74 -3.09
CA ARG A 83 21.39 15.44 -2.51
C ARG A 83 22.13 14.55 -3.52
N VAL A 84 21.68 14.54 -4.78
CA VAL A 84 22.33 13.77 -5.85
C VAL A 84 23.74 14.31 -6.13
N LEU A 85 23.89 15.64 -6.23
CA LEU A 85 25.20 16.25 -6.43
C LEU A 85 26.15 15.93 -5.26
N GLN A 86 25.69 16.05 -4.02
CA GLN A 86 26.47 15.71 -2.84
C GLN A 86 26.90 14.24 -2.83
N GLY A 87 26.01 13.31 -3.21
CA GLY A 87 26.35 11.89 -3.34
C GLY A 87 27.45 11.65 -4.38
N LEU A 88 27.34 12.28 -5.56
CA LEU A 88 28.36 12.15 -6.60
C LEU A 88 29.71 12.76 -6.20
N ILE A 89 29.70 13.86 -5.45
CA ILE A 89 30.93 14.47 -4.88
C ILE A 89 31.57 13.51 -3.88
N GLN A 90 30.78 12.86 -3.01
CA GLN A 90 31.28 11.88 -2.05
C GLN A 90 31.84 10.64 -2.75
N ASP A 91 31.16 10.12 -3.77
CA ASP A 91 31.65 8.99 -4.58
C ASP A 91 32.97 9.34 -5.26
N ALA A 92 33.07 10.54 -5.87
CA ALA A 92 34.31 11.00 -6.51
C ALA A 92 35.47 11.18 -5.50
N ALA A 93 35.18 11.66 -4.29
CA ALA A 93 36.17 11.77 -3.23
C ALA A 93 36.67 10.40 -2.76
N LEU A 94 35.76 9.43 -2.59
CA LEU A 94 36.10 8.05 -2.24
C LEU A 94 36.93 7.38 -3.34
N ASP A 95 36.61 7.60 -4.61
CA ASP A 95 37.36 7.05 -5.73
C ASP A 95 38.78 7.63 -5.81
N LEU A 96 38.94 8.93 -5.50
CA LEU A 96 40.25 9.56 -5.42
C LEU A 96 41.07 9.00 -4.25
N GLU A 97 40.48 8.92 -3.05
CA GLU A 97 41.14 8.35 -1.87
C GLU A 97 41.52 6.88 -2.10
N ALA A 98 40.64 6.07 -2.71
CA ALA A 98 40.95 4.69 -3.06
C ALA A 98 42.18 4.59 -3.95
N LYS A 99 42.29 5.48 -4.94
CA LYS A 99 43.44 5.54 -5.85
C LYS A 99 44.71 5.97 -5.12
N GLU A 100 44.63 6.94 -4.21
CA GLU A 100 45.77 7.39 -3.41
C GLU A 100 46.28 6.30 -2.44
N LEU A 101 45.36 5.55 -1.83
CA LEU A 101 45.67 4.41 -0.95
C LEU A 101 46.10 3.16 -1.71
N GLY A 102 46.03 3.14 -3.05
CA GLY A 102 46.32 1.97 -3.87
C GLY A 102 45.31 0.83 -3.71
N VAL A 103 44.09 1.13 -3.28
CA VAL A 103 43.00 0.17 -3.10
C VAL A 103 42.38 -0.11 -4.47
N GLY A 104 42.35 -1.38 -4.87
CA GLY A 104 41.79 -1.80 -6.15
C GLY A 104 41.26 -3.22 -6.12
N LEU A 105 40.49 -3.56 -7.16
CA LEU A 105 39.92 -4.88 -7.34
C LEU A 105 40.42 -5.53 -8.63
N SER A 106 40.76 -6.82 -8.57
CA SER A 106 41.12 -7.61 -9.75
C SER A 106 39.91 -7.82 -10.67
N GLU A 107 40.14 -8.02 -11.96
CA GLU A 107 39.08 -8.34 -12.92
C GLU A 107 38.30 -9.59 -12.53
N GLU A 108 39.00 -10.59 -11.97
CA GLU A 108 38.36 -11.79 -11.44
C GLU A 108 37.43 -11.48 -10.25
N GLY A 109 37.83 -10.54 -9.38
CA GLY A 109 37.00 -10.07 -8.28
C GLY A 109 35.72 -9.40 -8.77
N VAL A 110 35.82 -8.52 -9.78
CA VAL A 110 34.68 -7.87 -10.43
C VAL A 110 33.75 -8.93 -11.03
N ARG A 111 34.30 -9.88 -11.79
CA ARG A 111 33.53 -10.97 -12.41
C ARG A 111 32.79 -11.80 -11.36
N ARG A 112 33.49 -12.25 -10.31
CA ARG A 112 32.86 -13.01 -9.21
C ARG A 112 31.72 -12.23 -8.59
N GLY A 113 31.93 -10.94 -8.29
CA GLY A 113 30.89 -10.06 -7.77
C GLY A 113 29.65 -10.01 -8.68
N ILE A 114 29.84 -9.74 -9.97
CA ILE A 114 28.73 -9.69 -10.94
C ILE A 114 27.99 -11.03 -11.01
N THR A 115 28.72 -12.15 -11.12
CA THR A 115 28.10 -13.49 -11.23
C THR A 115 27.37 -13.92 -9.96
N SER A 116 27.71 -13.34 -8.81
CA SER A 116 27.05 -13.60 -7.52
C SER A 116 25.71 -12.88 -7.34
N LEU A 117 25.39 -11.91 -8.21
CA LEU A 117 24.14 -11.17 -8.12
C LEU A 117 22.95 -12.03 -8.55
N GLU A 118 21.98 -12.23 -7.65
CA GLU A 118 20.80 -13.08 -7.89
C GLU A 118 20.00 -12.67 -9.13
N VAL A 119 19.95 -11.36 -9.43
CA VAL A 119 19.27 -10.82 -10.63
C VAL A 119 19.87 -11.36 -11.93
N PHE A 120 21.13 -11.78 -11.91
CA PHE A 120 21.82 -12.37 -13.05
C PHE A 120 21.89 -13.89 -12.99
N GLN A 121 21.23 -14.52 -12.02
CA GLN A 121 21.22 -15.97 -11.87
C GLN A 121 19.91 -16.59 -12.38
N ASP A 122 20.00 -17.82 -12.86
CA ASP A 122 18.88 -18.72 -13.11
C ASP A 122 19.11 -20.00 -12.31
N LYS A 123 18.21 -20.29 -11.36
CA LYS A 123 18.33 -21.41 -10.41
C LYS A 123 19.69 -21.44 -9.70
N GLY A 124 20.23 -20.27 -9.33
CA GLY A 124 21.51 -20.13 -8.64
C GLY A 124 22.75 -20.14 -9.52
N VAL A 125 22.61 -20.22 -10.85
CA VAL A 125 23.73 -20.21 -11.82
C VAL A 125 23.66 -18.97 -12.69
N PHE A 126 24.78 -18.30 -12.95
CA PHE A 126 24.82 -17.11 -13.79
C PHE A 126 24.22 -17.35 -15.19
N SER A 127 23.40 -16.42 -15.67
CA SER A 127 22.74 -16.42 -16.97
C SER A 127 23.16 -15.18 -17.76
N ALA A 128 23.97 -15.39 -18.81
CA ALA A 128 24.40 -14.32 -19.71
C ALA A 128 23.21 -13.59 -20.36
N ASP A 129 22.14 -14.32 -20.69
CA ASP A 129 20.92 -13.72 -21.27
C ASP A 129 20.21 -12.76 -20.31
N LYS A 130 20.12 -13.10 -19.02
CA LYS A 130 19.56 -12.19 -18.00
C LYS A 130 20.43 -10.96 -17.83
N TYR A 131 21.75 -11.14 -17.78
CA TYR A 131 22.70 -10.03 -17.71
C TYR A 131 22.56 -9.08 -18.90
N HIS A 132 22.58 -9.59 -20.15
CA HIS A 132 22.46 -8.76 -21.34
C HIS A 132 21.10 -8.05 -21.45
N ARG A 133 19.99 -8.73 -21.14
CA ARG A 133 18.67 -8.09 -21.10
C ARG A 133 18.58 -6.99 -20.06
N PHE A 134 19.16 -7.20 -18.87
CA PHE A 134 19.20 -6.16 -17.85
C PHE A 134 19.96 -4.94 -18.33
N LEU A 135 21.15 -5.12 -18.91
CA LEU A 135 21.93 -4.02 -19.47
C LEU A 135 21.19 -3.27 -20.58
N GLN A 136 20.49 -3.98 -21.47
CA GLN A 136 19.66 -3.38 -22.51
C GLN A 136 18.53 -2.54 -21.91
N ASN A 137 17.87 -3.03 -20.86
CA ASN A 137 16.78 -2.31 -20.20
C ASN A 137 17.24 -1.02 -19.52
N ILE A 138 18.46 -0.99 -18.97
CA ILE A 138 19.03 0.21 -18.33
C ILE A 138 19.91 1.05 -19.28
N GLY A 139 20.05 0.63 -20.54
CA GLY A 139 20.83 1.33 -21.57
C GLY A 139 22.35 1.29 -21.36
N TYR A 140 22.90 0.28 -20.68
CA TYR A 140 24.33 0.17 -20.36
C TYR A 140 25.06 -0.76 -21.33
N THR A 141 26.35 -0.50 -21.57
CA THR A 141 27.26 -1.48 -22.18
C THR A 141 27.92 -2.33 -21.09
N ALA A 142 28.35 -3.55 -21.42
CA ALA A 142 29.01 -4.42 -20.44
C ALA A 142 30.29 -3.78 -19.86
N PRO A 143 31.21 -3.19 -20.65
CA PRO A 143 32.40 -2.53 -20.10
C PRO A 143 32.07 -1.37 -19.16
N PHE A 144 31.06 -0.57 -19.51
CA PHE A 144 30.61 0.53 -18.66
C PHE A 144 30.02 0.03 -17.35
N PHE A 145 29.15 -0.97 -17.39
CA PHE A 145 28.58 -1.57 -16.18
C PHE A 145 29.66 -2.19 -15.28
N GLU A 146 30.61 -2.93 -15.85
CA GLU A 146 31.71 -3.53 -15.11
C GLU A 146 32.58 -2.48 -14.42
N GLN A 147 32.85 -1.35 -15.08
CA GLN A 147 33.58 -0.23 -14.50
C GLN A 147 32.82 0.43 -13.34
N GLU A 148 31.53 0.73 -13.52
CA GLU A 148 30.67 1.30 -12.48
C GLU A 148 30.58 0.36 -11.27
N TYR A 149 30.40 -0.94 -11.52
CA TYR A 149 30.32 -1.97 -10.50
C TYR A 149 31.65 -2.15 -9.76
N LYS A 150 32.78 -2.05 -10.47
CA LYS A 150 34.11 -2.05 -9.85
C LYS A 150 34.29 -0.87 -8.91
N GLY A 151 33.93 0.34 -9.32
CA GLY A 151 33.99 1.54 -8.48
C GLY A 151 33.15 1.38 -7.22
N ASP A 152 31.91 0.91 -7.37
CA ASP A 152 31.02 0.62 -6.24
C ASP A 152 31.59 -0.42 -5.27
N LEU A 153 32.21 -1.50 -5.77
CA LEU A 153 32.86 -2.50 -4.91
C LEU A 153 34.05 -1.92 -4.13
N ILE A 154 34.86 -1.06 -4.76
CA ILE A 154 35.98 -0.40 -4.10
C ILE A 154 35.48 0.56 -3.01
N ARG A 155 34.45 1.36 -3.31
CA ARG A 155 33.82 2.24 -2.31
C ARG A 155 33.20 1.45 -1.16
N ARG A 156 32.55 0.32 -1.44
CA ARG A 156 32.06 -0.62 -0.43
C ARG A 156 33.19 -1.21 0.41
N GLN A 157 34.32 -1.55 -0.20
CA GLN A 157 35.50 -2.03 0.53
C GLN A 157 36.06 -0.96 1.46
N LEU A 158 36.15 0.30 1.01
CA LEU A 158 36.56 1.42 1.86
C LEU A 158 35.59 1.64 3.03
N ARG A 159 34.28 1.61 2.77
CA ARG A 159 33.26 1.68 3.84
C ARG A 159 33.39 0.52 4.81
N GLY A 160 33.64 -0.69 4.30
CA GLY A 160 33.77 -1.92 5.08
C GLY A 160 34.93 -1.90 6.08
N VAL A 161 35.92 -1.01 5.93
CA VAL A 161 36.96 -0.79 6.95
C VAL A 161 36.38 -0.22 8.24
N PHE A 162 35.28 0.52 8.14
CA PHE A 162 34.58 1.09 9.29
C PHE A 162 33.57 0.11 9.91
N ASP A 163 33.23 -0.97 9.22
CA ASP A 163 32.35 -2.00 9.77
C ASP A 163 33.03 -2.63 10.98
N GLY A 164 32.35 -2.57 12.14
CA GLY A 164 32.92 -3.04 13.42
C GLY A 164 33.93 -2.09 14.07
N SER A 165 34.14 -0.88 13.52
CA SER A 165 34.92 0.17 14.20
C SER A 165 34.20 0.77 15.42
N GLY A 166 32.89 0.53 15.53
CA GLY A 166 32.05 0.96 16.63
C GLY A 166 32.30 0.21 17.93
N VAL A 167 33.38 0.56 18.64
CA VAL A 167 33.59 0.11 20.02
C VAL A 167 32.66 0.90 20.93
N VAL A 168 31.65 0.24 21.50
CA VAL A 168 30.69 0.87 22.42
C VAL A 168 31.25 0.83 23.84
N PRO A 169 31.54 1.97 24.48
CA PRO A 169 31.95 1.98 25.88
C PRO A 169 30.81 1.48 26.77
N LYS A 170 31.14 0.65 27.77
CA LYS A 170 30.13 0.17 28.74
C LYS A 170 29.34 1.31 29.39
N ALA A 171 30.01 2.42 29.71
CA ALA A 171 29.37 3.61 30.27
C ALA A 171 28.30 4.22 29.34
N LEU A 172 28.48 4.14 28.01
CA LEU A 172 27.51 4.60 27.03
C LEU A 172 26.28 3.68 27.01
N LEU A 173 26.51 2.36 26.97
CA LEU A 173 25.47 1.33 27.06
C LEU A 173 24.63 1.50 28.33
N GLU A 174 25.29 1.69 29.47
CA GLU A 174 24.65 1.95 30.77
C GLU A 174 23.86 3.26 30.75
N ALA A 175 24.40 4.34 30.18
CA ALA A 175 23.70 5.61 30.07
C ALA A 175 22.43 5.53 29.22
N TYR A 176 22.47 4.82 28.09
CA TYR A 176 21.30 4.60 27.24
C TYR A 176 20.25 3.73 27.94
N ASN A 177 20.67 2.63 28.59
CA ASN A 177 19.76 1.81 29.39
C ASN A 177 19.12 2.66 30.49
N LYS A 178 19.92 3.39 31.25
CA LYS A 178 19.47 4.27 32.33
C LYS A 178 18.44 5.26 31.82
N TYR A 179 18.73 5.98 30.74
CA TYR A 179 17.83 6.99 30.19
C TYR A 179 16.52 6.43 29.66
N GLY A 180 16.59 5.33 28.89
CA GLY A 180 15.43 4.74 28.19
C GLY A 180 14.55 3.86 29.08
N ASN A 181 15.12 3.24 30.11
CA ASN A 181 14.41 2.32 30.99
C ASN A 181 14.23 2.86 32.43
N GLU A 182 14.65 4.08 32.72
CA GLU A 182 14.22 4.78 33.95
C GLU A 182 12.70 4.81 34.02
N GLN A 183 12.19 4.40 35.17
CA GLN A 183 10.77 4.43 35.48
C GLN A 183 10.50 5.41 36.61
N ARG A 184 9.36 6.08 36.56
CA ARG A 184 8.91 7.00 37.60
C ARG A 184 7.51 6.66 38.03
N THR A 185 7.32 6.54 39.33
CA THR A 185 6.00 6.41 39.96
C THR A 185 5.58 7.79 40.43
N LEU A 186 4.36 8.19 40.07
CA LEU A 186 3.79 9.48 40.43
C LEU A 186 2.69 9.28 41.46
N ALA A 187 2.70 10.10 42.50
CA ALA A 187 1.51 10.36 43.29
C ALA A 187 0.80 11.56 42.65
N TYR A 188 -0.48 11.46 42.33
CA TYR A 188 -1.18 12.49 41.57
C TYR A 188 -2.65 12.58 41.93
N PHE A 189 -3.26 13.73 41.65
CA PHE A 189 -4.71 13.91 41.69
C PHE A 189 -5.14 14.86 40.58
N THR A 190 -6.41 14.78 40.20
CA THR A 190 -6.97 15.59 39.12
C THR A 190 -7.82 16.71 39.69
N LEU A 191 -7.55 17.93 39.27
CA LEU A 191 -8.45 19.06 39.42
C LEU A 191 -9.50 18.97 38.30
N THR A 192 -10.75 18.80 38.69
CA THR A 192 -11.92 18.81 37.80
C THR A 192 -12.43 20.25 37.60
N PRO A 193 -13.34 20.52 36.65
CA PRO A 193 -13.89 21.85 36.43
C PRO A 193 -14.45 22.51 37.70
N GLU A 194 -15.02 21.72 38.61
CA GLU A 194 -15.58 22.18 39.88
C GLU A 194 -14.51 22.82 40.78
N ALA A 195 -13.25 22.39 40.66
CA ALA A 195 -12.13 22.97 41.38
C ALA A 195 -11.73 24.37 40.86
N ALA A 196 -12.25 24.82 39.71
CA ALA A 196 -12.08 26.21 39.26
C ALA A 196 -12.95 27.19 40.07
N GLY A 197 -13.93 26.69 40.81
CA GLY A 197 -14.94 27.49 41.50
C GLY A 197 -15.95 28.12 40.53
N ALA A 198 -16.80 29.01 41.06
CA ALA A 198 -17.78 29.71 40.24
C ALA A 198 -17.07 30.65 39.24
N VAL A 199 -17.33 30.44 37.95
CA VAL A 199 -16.96 31.37 36.88
C VAL A 199 -18.15 32.32 36.69
N PRO A 200 -18.00 33.64 36.98
CA PRO A 200 -19.08 34.59 36.77
C PRO A 200 -19.48 34.63 35.30
N ALA A 201 -20.73 35.03 35.03
CA ALA A 201 -21.15 35.27 33.65
C ALA A 201 -20.28 36.38 33.05
N PRO A 202 -19.77 36.20 31.81
CA PRO A 202 -18.97 37.22 31.17
C PRO A 202 -19.80 38.47 30.91
N THR A 203 -19.17 39.63 31.06
CA THR A 203 -19.73 40.90 30.61
C THR A 203 -19.70 40.97 29.08
N GLU A 204 -20.54 41.84 28.49
CA GLU A 204 -20.53 42.06 27.04
C GLU A 204 -19.15 42.54 26.55
N ALA A 205 -18.46 43.37 27.34
CA ALA A 205 -17.12 43.83 27.03
C ALA A 205 -16.09 42.68 26.99
N GLU A 206 -16.19 41.71 27.90
CA GLU A 206 -15.31 40.53 27.90
C GLU A 206 -15.58 39.60 26.72
N LEU A 207 -16.86 39.38 26.36
CA LEU A 207 -17.22 38.59 25.18
C LEU A 207 -16.75 39.27 23.89
N GLN A 208 -16.92 40.59 23.80
CA GLN A 208 -16.45 41.36 22.64
C GLN A 208 -14.93 41.26 22.51
N ALA A 209 -14.18 41.51 23.60
CA ALA A 209 -12.72 41.40 23.58
C ALA A 209 -12.25 39.98 23.23
N PHE A 210 -12.89 38.95 23.81
CA PHE A 210 -12.55 37.56 23.53
C PHE A 210 -12.78 37.19 22.06
N TYR A 211 -13.92 37.62 21.49
CA TYR A 211 -14.24 37.42 20.09
C TYR A 211 -13.27 38.17 19.17
N GLU A 212 -12.95 39.43 19.48
CA GLU A 212 -11.99 40.24 18.71
C GLU A 212 -10.60 39.59 18.66
N ASP A 213 -10.09 39.12 19.80
CA ASP A 213 -8.79 38.45 19.92
C ASP A 213 -8.74 37.08 19.20
N ARG A 214 -9.89 36.44 18.98
CA ARG A 214 -10.01 35.07 18.44
C ARG A 214 -10.89 34.98 17.19
N LYS A 215 -11.06 36.09 16.46
CA LYS A 215 -11.84 36.14 15.20
C LYS A 215 -11.63 34.95 14.27
N PRO A 216 -10.39 34.47 14.01
CA PRO A 216 -10.16 33.32 13.13
C PRO A 216 -10.83 32.02 13.58
N GLN A 217 -11.13 31.85 14.89
CA GLN A 217 -11.83 30.67 15.42
C GLN A 217 -13.34 30.70 15.13
N PHE A 218 -13.89 31.88 14.82
CA PHE A 218 -15.31 32.11 14.61
C PHE A 218 -15.62 32.46 13.14
N MET A 219 -14.94 31.80 12.21
CA MET A 219 -15.23 31.92 10.79
C MET A 219 -16.15 30.78 10.33
N THR A 220 -16.89 31.00 9.24
CA THR A 220 -17.49 29.87 8.52
C THR A 220 -16.37 29.01 7.92
N PRO A 221 -16.56 27.69 7.79
CA PRO A 221 -15.62 26.89 7.03
C PRO A 221 -15.58 27.37 5.58
N GLU A 222 -14.46 27.08 4.92
CA GLU A 222 -14.40 27.14 3.47
C GLU A 222 -15.25 25.99 2.89
N LEU A 223 -16.12 26.30 1.94
CA LEU A 223 -16.97 25.30 1.28
C LEU A 223 -16.63 25.22 -0.20
N ARG A 224 -16.76 24.02 -0.76
CA ARG A 224 -16.72 23.75 -2.20
C ARG A 224 -18.13 23.39 -2.65
N LYS A 225 -18.66 24.07 -3.66
CA LYS A 225 -19.82 23.57 -4.41
C LYS A 225 -19.28 22.62 -5.47
N VAL A 226 -19.72 21.37 -5.42
CA VAL A 226 -19.19 20.29 -6.24
C VAL A 226 -20.34 19.62 -6.97
N SER A 227 -20.19 19.48 -8.28
CA SER A 227 -21.03 18.59 -9.08
C SER A 227 -20.28 17.28 -9.25
N ALA A 228 -20.94 16.15 -9.01
CA ALA A 228 -20.34 14.83 -9.08
C ALA A 228 -21.27 13.82 -9.75
N LEU A 229 -20.70 12.88 -10.50
CA LEU A 229 -21.41 11.71 -11.02
C LEU A 229 -20.54 10.47 -10.91
N ALA A 230 -21.18 9.31 -10.89
CA ALA A 230 -20.49 8.02 -10.87
C ALA A 230 -21.00 7.09 -11.95
N ILE A 231 -20.06 6.43 -12.63
CA ILE A 231 -20.35 5.37 -13.57
C ILE A 231 -19.69 4.10 -13.02
N SER A 232 -20.51 3.09 -12.74
CA SER A 232 -20.08 1.79 -12.22
C SER A 232 -20.91 0.67 -12.85
N PRO A 233 -20.39 -0.56 -12.93
CA PRO A 233 -21.18 -1.70 -13.40
C PRO A 233 -22.49 -1.86 -12.60
N GLN A 234 -22.50 -1.54 -11.30
CA GLN A 234 -23.67 -1.67 -10.45
C GLN A 234 -24.71 -0.58 -10.72
N THR A 235 -24.29 0.67 -10.91
CA THR A 235 -25.22 1.76 -11.23
C THR A 235 -25.81 1.57 -12.62
N VAL A 236 -25.00 1.14 -13.59
CA VAL A 236 -25.45 0.79 -14.95
C VAL A 236 -26.41 -0.40 -14.93
N ALA A 237 -26.10 -1.48 -14.20
CA ALA A 237 -27.00 -2.64 -14.11
C ALA A 237 -28.39 -2.28 -13.57
N LYS A 238 -28.48 -1.34 -12.63
CA LYS A 238 -29.75 -0.86 -12.07
C LYS A 238 -30.56 0.00 -13.04
N SER A 239 -29.90 0.70 -13.97
CA SER A 239 -30.58 1.52 -14.98
C SER A 239 -30.99 0.74 -16.23
N LEU A 240 -30.47 -0.48 -16.43
CA LEU A 240 -30.80 -1.31 -17.58
C LEU A 240 -32.17 -1.98 -17.44
N THR A 241 -33.06 -1.69 -18.38
CA THR A 241 -34.29 -2.47 -18.56
C THR A 241 -33.98 -3.71 -19.40
N ILE A 242 -34.27 -4.89 -18.85
CA ILE A 242 -34.10 -6.17 -19.56
C ILE A 242 -35.48 -6.64 -20.06
N PRO A 243 -35.71 -6.67 -21.39
CA PRO A 243 -36.92 -7.19 -21.99
C PRO A 243 -37.24 -8.63 -21.57
N ASP A 244 -38.52 -8.96 -21.40
CA ASP A 244 -38.96 -10.30 -20.98
C ASP A 244 -38.61 -11.38 -22.03
N GLU A 245 -38.50 -10.99 -23.31
CA GLU A 245 -38.05 -11.85 -24.41
C GLU A 245 -36.60 -12.34 -24.22
N ASP A 246 -35.71 -11.46 -23.78
CA ASP A 246 -34.31 -11.80 -23.52
C ASP A 246 -34.17 -12.75 -22.33
N LEU A 247 -35.01 -12.57 -21.30
CA LEU A 247 -35.05 -13.48 -20.14
C LEU A 247 -35.47 -14.89 -20.55
N LYS A 248 -36.47 -15.01 -21.44
CA LYS A 248 -36.94 -16.30 -21.96
C LYS A 248 -35.88 -16.95 -22.86
N ALA A 249 -35.22 -16.17 -23.70
CA ALA A 249 -34.13 -16.66 -24.54
C ALA A 249 -32.97 -17.20 -23.70
N GLU A 250 -32.58 -16.46 -22.65
CA GLU A 250 -31.51 -16.86 -21.72
C GLU A 250 -31.89 -18.13 -20.92
N TYR A 251 -33.15 -18.25 -20.46
CA TYR A 251 -33.67 -19.47 -19.82
C TYR A 251 -33.58 -20.67 -20.76
N ALA A 252 -34.03 -20.52 -22.01
CA ALA A 252 -34.00 -21.59 -23.01
C ALA A 252 -32.57 -22.01 -23.35
N ALA A 253 -31.66 -21.05 -23.53
CA ALA A 253 -30.25 -21.31 -23.83
C ALA A 253 -29.53 -22.07 -22.69
N LYS A 254 -29.96 -21.84 -21.44
CA LYS A 254 -29.37 -22.45 -20.23
C LYS A 254 -30.28 -23.49 -19.57
N ALA A 255 -31.22 -24.09 -20.31
CA ALA A 255 -32.19 -25.04 -19.76
C ALA A 255 -31.53 -26.22 -18.99
N SER A 256 -30.36 -26.68 -19.44
CA SER A 256 -29.58 -27.73 -18.77
C SER A 256 -29.02 -27.33 -17.39
N VAL A 257 -28.88 -26.03 -17.12
CA VAL A 257 -28.43 -25.49 -15.81
C VAL A 257 -29.59 -25.44 -14.81
N TYR A 258 -30.82 -25.30 -15.31
CA TYR A 258 -32.04 -25.21 -14.50
C TYR A 258 -32.76 -26.56 -14.35
N SER A 259 -32.21 -27.64 -14.90
CA SER A 259 -32.76 -28.98 -14.83
C SER A 259 -31.75 -29.98 -14.27
N VAL A 260 -32.16 -30.69 -13.21
CA VAL A 260 -31.48 -31.90 -12.74
C VAL A 260 -32.17 -33.08 -13.42
N PRO A 261 -31.47 -33.85 -14.28
CA PRO A 261 -32.09 -34.96 -14.98
C PRO A 261 -32.41 -36.11 -14.01
N GLU A 262 -33.45 -36.89 -14.33
CA GLU A 262 -33.75 -38.15 -13.65
C GLU A 262 -32.54 -39.09 -13.71
N ARG A 263 -32.23 -39.74 -12.59
CA ARG A 263 -31.18 -40.76 -12.49
C ARG A 263 -31.75 -42.06 -11.94
N ARG A 264 -31.15 -43.18 -12.34
CA ARG A 264 -31.57 -44.51 -11.87
C ARG A 264 -30.37 -45.31 -11.42
N LYS A 265 -30.56 -46.08 -10.35
CA LYS A 265 -29.60 -47.11 -9.96
C LYS A 265 -29.95 -48.40 -10.68
N LEU A 266 -29.03 -48.93 -11.47
CA LEU A 266 -29.28 -50.08 -12.34
C LEU A 266 -28.28 -51.19 -12.09
N GLU A 267 -28.73 -52.44 -12.22
CA GLU A 267 -27.86 -53.58 -12.45
C GLU A 267 -28.06 -54.08 -13.87
N ILE A 268 -26.98 -54.42 -14.57
CA ILE A 268 -27.01 -54.83 -15.98
C ILE A 268 -26.12 -56.06 -16.13
N VAL A 269 -26.71 -57.16 -16.56
CA VAL A 269 -26.00 -58.42 -16.82
C VAL A 269 -25.88 -58.60 -18.34
N PRO A 270 -24.67 -58.53 -18.92
CA PRO A 270 -24.48 -58.76 -20.35
C PRO A 270 -24.33 -60.25 -20.66
N PHE A 271 -24.88 -60.66 -21.80
CA PHE A 271 -24.79 -62.01 -22.33
C PHE A 271 -24.23 -61.98 -23.76
N LYS A 272 -23.40 -62.98 -24.07
CA LYS A 272 -22.73 -63.09 -25.38
C LYS A 272 -23.72 -63.39 -26.51
N THR A 273 -24.80 -64.11 -26.22
CA THR A 273 -25.83 -64.46 -27.19
C THR A 273 -27.23 -64.25 -26.63
N ARG A 274 -28.20 -64.03 -27.52
CA ARG A 274 -29.61 -63.93 -27.17
C ARG A 274 -30.14 -65.22 -26.50
N ALA A 275 -29.67 -66.38 -26.96
CA ALA A 275 -30.05 -67.68 -26.40
C ALA A 275 -29.63 -67.82 -24.92
N ASP A 276 -28.42 -67.35 -24.57
CA ASP A 276 -27.94 -67.37 -23.19
C ASP A 276 -28.76 -66.43 -22.30
N ALA A 277 -29.10 -65.24 -22.81
CA ALA A 277 -29.96 -64.29 -22.10
C ALA A 277 -31.39 -64.83 -21.91
N ASP A 278 -31.97 -65.47 -22.92
CA ASP A 278 -33.32 -66.06 -22.82
C ASP A 278 -33.34 -67.22 -21.80
N ALA A 279 -32.28 -68.05 -21.76
CA ALA A 279 -32.14 -69.11 -20.77
C ALA A 279 -31.97 -68.54 -19.34
N ALA A 280 -31.17 -67.50 -19.17
CA ALA A 280 -31.03 -66.78 -17.90
C ALA A 280 -32.35 -66.15 -17.46
N TYR A 281 -33.09 -65.53 -18.38
CA TYR A 281 -34.39 -64.93 -18.11
C TYR A 281 -35.44 -65.98 -17.71
N ALA A 282 -35.42 -67.18 -18.31
CA ALA A 282 -36.30 -68.27 -17.89
C ALA A 282 -36.04 -68.71 -16.44
N LYS A 283 -34.77 -68.78 -16.02
CA LYS A 283 -34.40 -69.05 -14.62
C LYS A 283 -34.90 -67.94 -13.68
N LEU A 284 -34.74 -66.66 -14.06
CA LEU A 284 -35.28 -65.52 -13.31
C LEU A 284 -36.80 -65.60 -13.17
N LYS A 285 -37.51 -65.85 -14.27
CA LYS A 285 -38.98 -65.93 -14.30
C LYS A 285 -39.53 -67.10 -13.48
N SER A 286 -38.83 -68.23 -13.47
CA SER A 286 -39.18 -69.39 -12.65
C SER A 286 -38.87 -69.23 -11.15
N GLY A 287 -38.11 -68.19 -10.76
CA GLY A 287 -37.65 -67.98 -9.40
C GLY A 287 -36.52 -68.93 -8.95
N SER A 288 -35.97 -69.74 -9.85
CA SER A 288 -34.88 -70.70 -9.54
C SER A 288 -33.52 -70.03 -9.31
N ARG A 289 -33.35 -68.80 -9.78
CA ARG A 289 -32.21 -67.91 -9.57
C ARG A 289 -32.68 -66.46 -9.50
N ASP A 290 -32.00 -65.63 -8.72
CA ASP A 290 -32.11 -64.17 -8.75
C ASP A 290 -31.11 -63.56 -9.76
N LEU A 291 -31.15 -62.23 -9.95
CA LEU A 291 -30.33 -61.58 -10.97
C LEU A 291 -28.83 -61.80 -10.74
N LEU A 292 -28.38 -61.78 -9.48
CA LEU A 292 -26.99 -62.07 -9.14
C LEU A 292 -26.64 -63.55 -9.39
N GLY A 293 -27.57 -64.47 -9.13
CA GLY A 293 -27.41 -65.89 -9.45
C GLY A 293 -27.21 -66.12 -10.95
N VAL A 294 -28.00 -65.48 -11.81
CA VAL A 294 -27.80 -65.61 -13.27
C VAL A 294 -26.57 -64.85 -13.76
N ALA A 295 -26.19 -63.75 -13.12
CA ALA A 295 -24.93 -63.06 -13.40
C ALA A 295 -23.72 -63.94 -13.10
N LYS A 296 -23.71 -64.63 -11.95
CA LYS A 296 -22.66 -65.59 -11.57
C LYS A 296 -22.59 -66.77 -12.52
N ASP A 297 -23.73 -67.32 -12.94
CA ASP A 297 -23.80 -68.37 -13.97
C ASP A 297 -23.18 -67.89 -15.30
N ALA A 298 -23.31 -66.60 -15.62
CA ALA A 298 -22.72 -65.95 -16.80
C ALA A 298 -21.26 -65.50 -16.59
N GLY A 299 -20.68 -65.72 -15.42
CA GLY A 299 -19.29 -65.39 -15.09
C GLY A 299 -19.05 -63.98 -14.55
N PHE A 300 -20.10 -63.27 -14.13
CA PHE A 300 -20.01 -61.92 -13.57
C PHE A 300 -20.23 -61.90 -12.05
N THR A 301 -19.55 -60.98 -11.38
CA THR A 301 -19.68 -60.68 -9.96
C THR A 301 -20.61 -59.48 -9.70
N GLN A 302 -21.02 -59.27 -8.45
CA GLN A 302 -21.90 -58.16 -8.09
C GLN A 302 -21.35 -56.77 -8.48
N PRO A 303 -20.05 -56.44 -8.25
CA PRO A 303 -19.51 -55.15 -8.69
C PRO A 303 -19.48 -54.98 -10.21
N GLU A 304 -19.39 -56.07 -10.99
CA GLU A 304 -19.31 -56.02 -12.45
C GLU A 304 -20.66 -55.79 -13.12
N ILE A 305 -21.76 -56.06 -12.41
CA ILE A 305 -23.12 -55.82 -12.90
C ILE A 305 -23.74 -54.53 -12.36
N ASP A 306 -23.18 -53.91 -11.31
CA ASP A 306 -23.68 -52.65 -10.76
C ASP A 306 -23.30 -51.49 -11.69
N ALA A 307 -24.29 -50.92 -12.37
CA ALA A 307 -24.07 -49.76 -13.23
C ALA A 307 -24.00 -48.45 -12.43
N GLY A 308 -24.27 -48.48 -11.12
CA GLY A 308 -24.32 -47.31 -10.27
C GLY A 308 -25.54 -46.43 -10.56
N VAL A 309 -25.54 -45.21 -10.02
CA VAL A 309 -26.57 -44.19 -10.29
C VAL A 309 -26.21 -43.45 -11.56
N VAL A 310 -27.01 -43.62 -12.61
CA VAL A 310 -26.75 -43.04 -13.93
C VAL A 310 -27.95 -42.27 -14.45
N SER A 311 -27.71 -41.16 -15.13
CA SER A 311 -28.72 -40.45 -15.93
C SER A 311 -28.90 -41.14 -17.28
N ARG A 312 -29.98 -40.77 -17.98
CA ARG A 312 -30.27 -41.28 -19.33
C ARG A 312 -29.09 -41.10 -20.30
N LYS A 313 -28.41 -39.95 -20.22
CA LYS A 313 -27.24 -39.64 -21.04
C LYS A 313 -26.02 -40.48 -20.66
N GLU A 314 -25.71 -40.59 -19.37
CA GLU A 314 -24.57 -41.40 -18.88
C GLU A 314 -24.72 -42.88 -19.24
N LEU A 315 -25.95 -43.41 -19.20
CA LEU A 315 -26.24 -44.77 -19.62
C LEU A 315 -26.07 -44.95 -21.13
N ALA A 316 -26.58 -44.00 -21.93
CA ALA A 316 -26.42 -44.02 -23.39
C ALA A 316 -24.95 -43.94 -23.82
N ASP A 317 -24.17 -43.07 -23.18
CA ASP A 317 -22.75 -42.89 -23.47
C ASP A 317 -21.93 -44.15 -23.08
N ARG A 318 -22.35 -44.89 -22.03
CA ARG A 318 -21.65 -46.11 -21.56
C ARG A 318 -21.85 -47.32 -22.47
N PHE A 319 -23.03 -47.52 -23.04
CA PHE A 319 -23.37 -48.70 -23.84
C PHE A 319 -23.27 -48.47 -25.35
N GLY A 320 -22.86 -47.27 -25.77
CA GLY A 320 -23.08 -46.79 -27.14
C GLY A 320 -24.57 -46.54 -27.39
N ILE A 321 -24.91 -45.70 -28.36
CA ILE A 321 -26.29 -45.27 -28.63
C ILE A 321 -27.16 -46.47 -28.99
N ASN A 322 -27.74 -47.13 -27.98
CA ASN A 322 -28.74 -48.16 -28.09
C ASN A 322 -29.99 -47.71 -27.34
N ASP A 323 -30.90 -47.11 -28.10
CA ASP A 323 -32.17 -46.60 -27.61
C ASP A 323 -33.01 -47.66 -26.90
N ALA A 324 -32.85 -48.95 -27.22
CA ALA A 324 -33.63 -50.02 -26.60
C ALA A 324 -33.29 -50.21 -25.11
N ILE A 325 -31.99 -50.26 -24.76
CA ILE A 325 -31.54 -50.43 -23.37
C ILE A 325 -31.90 -49.18 -22.55
N VAL A 326 -31.65 -47.99 -23.11
CA VAL A 326 -31.93 -46.73 -22.44
C VAL A 326 -33.44 -46.52 -22.24
N LYS A 327 -34.25 -46.85 -23.24
CA LYS A 327 -35.71 -46.77 -23.15
C LYS A 327 -36.24 -47.71 -22.08
N GLU A 328 -35.83 -48.99 -22.12
CA GLU A 328 -36.26 -49.99 -21.14
C GLU A 328 -35.86 -49.56 -19.71
N ALA A 329 -34.62 -49.12 -19.50
CA ALA A 329 -34.13 -48.71 -18.19
C ALA A 329 -34.88 -47.51 -17.59
N PHE A 330 -35.37 -46.58 -18.42
CA PHE A 330 -36.00 -45.32 -17.99
C PHE A 330 -37.53 -45.30 -18.13
N SER A 331 -38.17 -46.32 -18.72
CA SER A 331 -39.64 -46.38 -18.85
C SER A 331 -40.34 -47.27 -17.83
N THR A 332 -39.60 -47.89 -16.92
CA THR A 332 -40.12 -48.92 -16.00
C THR A 332 -40.04 -48.46 -14.54
N GLU A 333 -40.66 -49.21 -13.62
CA GLU A 333 -40.67 -48.83 -12.21
C GLU A 333 -39.51 -49.46 -11.42
N LYS A 334 -39.28 -48.98 -10.19
CA LYS A 334 -38.35 -49.60 -9.24
C LYS A 334 -38.72 -51.07 -9.02
N GLY A 335 -37.73 -51.95 -9.01
CA GLY A 335 -37.89 -53.40 -8.85
C GLY A 335 -38.14 -54.14 -10.17
N TRP A 336 -38.37 -53.43 -11.28
CA TRP A 336 -38.53 -54.05 -12.59
C TRP A 336 -37.24 -54.77 -13.02
N THR A 337 -37.40 -55.99 -13.55
CA THR A 337 -36.32 -56.74 -14.22
C THR A 337 -36.73 -56.97 -15.67
N SER A 338 -35.91 -56.53 -16.61
CA SER A 338 -36.23 -56.55 -18.03
C SER A 338 -36.25 -57.97 -18.59
N ARG A 339 -36.92 -58.14 -19.74
CA ARG A 339 -36.61 -59.24 -20.66
C ARG A 339 -35.21 -59.03 -21.26
N PRO A 340 -34.64 -60.04 -21.94
CA PRO A 340 -33.43 -59.84 -22.73
C PRO A 340 -33.62 -58.71 -23.76
N VAL A 341 -32.81 -57.66 -23.63
CA VAL A 341 -32.80 -56.49 -24.50
C VAL A 341 -31.54 -56.55 -25.34
N ASP A 342 -31.68 -56.56 -26.66
CA ASP A 342 -30.53 -56.63 -27.55
C ASP A 342 -29.77 -55.30 -27.55
N GLY A 343 -28.44 -55.41 -27.48
CA GLY A 343 -27.53 -54.30 -27.66
C GLY A 343 -26.49 -54.55 -28.74
N PRO A 344 -25.75 -53.49 -29.12
CA PRO A 344 -24.85 -53.53 -30.27
C PRO A 344 -23.74 -54.56 -30.13
N VAL A 345 -23.36 -54.89 -28.89
CA VAL A 345 -22.24 -55.78 -28.55
C VAL A 345 -22.68 -56.98 -27.70
N SER A 346 -23.83 -56.89 -27.02
CA SER A 346 -24.34 -57.94 -26.13
C SER A 346 -25.84 -57.79 -25.91
N THR A 347 -26.54 -58.90 -25.66
CA THR A 347 -27.90 -58.87 -25.12
C THR A 347 -27.83 -58.72 -23.60
N VAL A 348 -28.62 -57.82 -23.00
CA VAL A 348 -28.57 -57.55 -21.56
C VAL A 348 -29.89 -57.89 -20.86
N ILE A 349 -29.80 -58.27 -19.59
CA ILE A 349 -30.92 -58.24 -18.65
C ILE A 349 -30.59 -57.20 -17.60
N MET A 350 -31.52 -56.29 -17.32
CA MET A 350 -31.30 -55.22 -16.34
C MET A 350 -32.35 -55.20 -15.23
N ARG A 351 -32.00 -54.65 -14.08
CA ARG A 351 -32.91 -54.39 -12.97
C ARG A 351 -32.80 -52.95 -12.48
N VAL A 352 -33.95 -52.31 -12.28
CA VAL A 352 -34.03 -50.98 -11.69
C VAL A 352 -34.07 -51.09 -10.18
N LEU A 353 -33.01 -50.66 -9.49
CA LEU A 353 -32.92 -50.70 -8.04
C LEU A 353 -33.51 -49.44 -7.38
N GLU A 354 -33.37 -48.29 -8.03
CA GLU A 354 -33.84 -47.00 -7.52
C GLU A 354 -34.15 -46.03 -8.67
N VAL A 355 -35.18 -45.20 -8.50
CA VAL A 355 -35.51 -44.07 -9.38
C VAL A 355 -35.36 -42.78 -8.57
N VAL A 356 -34.43 -41.93 -9.00
CA VAL A 356 -34.19 -40.60 -8.43
C VAL A 356 -34.82 -39.58 -9.39
N PRO A 357 -35.97 -38.97 -9.03
CA PRO A 357 -36.69 -38.08 -9.93
C PRO A 357 -35.85 -36.85 -10.29
N GLY A 358 -35.98 -36.42 -11.55
CA GLY A 358 -35.43 -35.13 -11.98
C GLY A 358 -36.20 -33.96 -11.36
N GLN A 359 -35.57 -32.80 -11.29
CA GLN A 359 -36.20 -31.56 -10.85
C GLN A 359 -35.87 -30.44 -11.84
N GLU A 360 -36.87 -29.70 -12.28
CA GLU A 360 -36.70 -28.52 -13.15
C GLU A 360 -37.17 -27.28 -12.41
N ARG A 361 -36.30 -26.27 -12.31
CA ARG A 361 -36.64 -24.95 -11.79
C ARG A 361 -37.27 -24.14 -12.92
N GLY A 362 -38.58 -23.96 -12.87
CA GLY A 362 -39.33 -23.29 -13.94
C GLY A 362 -38.94 -21.82 -14.12
N PHE A 363 -39.17 -21.26 -15.31
CA PHE A 363 -38.82 -19.86 -15.64
C PHE A 363 -39.28 -18.84 -14.59
N ALA A 364 -40.50 -19.00 -14.05
CA ALA A 364 -41.04 -18.08 -13.04
C ALA A 364 -40.20 -18.05 -11.74
N GLU A 365 -39.61 -19.18 -11.36
CA GLU A 365 -38.80 -19.33 -10.15
C GLU A 365 -37.42 -18.68 -10.31
N VAL A 366 -36.84 -18.73 -11.51
CA VAL A 366 -35.49 -18.23 -11.80
C VAL A 366 -35.48 -16.88 -12.51
N LYS A 367 -36.65 -16.32 -12.84
CA LYS A 367 -36.80 -15.08 -13.63
C LYS A 367 -35.98 -13.91 -13.08
N ASP A 368 -36.05 -13.69 -11.77
CA ASP A 368 -35.34 -12.59 -11.12
C ASP A 368 -33.83 -12.81 -11.08
N GLN A 369 -33.40 -14.05 -10.90
CA GLN A 369 -31.99 -14.44 -10.99
C GLN A 369 -31.45 -14.20 -12.41
N ILE A 370 -32.16 -14.67 -13.43
CA ILE A 370 -31.79 -14.47 -14.85
C ILE A 370 -31.73 -12.99 -15.19
N ARG A 371 -32.68 -12.18 -14.68
CA ARG A 371 -32.66 -10.74 -14.88
C ARG A 371 -31.42 -10.10 -14.26
N ALA A 372 -31.08 -10.45 -13.03
CA ALA A 372 -29.90 -9.92 -12.35
C ALA A 372 -28.61 -10.29 -13.09
N ASP A 373 -28.50 -11.54 -13.55
CA ASP A 373 -27.32 -12.03 -14.27
C ASP A 373 -27.17 -11.38 -15.66
N LEU A 374 -28.28 -11.22 -16.39
CA LEU A 374 -28.26 -10.58 -17.70
C LEU A 374 -28.01 -9.08 -17.58
N ALA A 375 -28.59 -8.41 -16.58
CA ALA A 375 -28.31 -7.01 -16.27
C ALA A 375 -26.83 -6.81 -15.93
N LYS A 376 -26.25 -7.68 -15.09
CA LYS A 376 -24.81 -7.63 -14.75
C LYS A 376 -23.92 -7.82 -15.98
N THR A 377 -24.28 -8.76 -16.86
CA THR A 377 -23.51 -9.04 -18.08
C THR A 377 -23.55 -7.87 -19.05
N ARG A 378 -24.75 -7.35 -19.35
CA ARG A 378 -24.93 -6.19 -20.25
C ARG A 378 -24.31 -4.92 -19.67
N ALA A 379 -24.38 -4.75 -18.34
CA ALA A 379 -23.80 -3.60 -17.68
C ALA A 379 -22.29 -3.50 -17.85
N GLN A 380 -21.56 -4.61 -18.03
CA GLN A 380 -20.11 -4.54 -18.29
C GLN A 380 -19.81 -3.88 -19.64
N SER A 381 -20.48 -4.29 -20.72
CA SER A 381 -20.31 -3.69 -22.04
C SER A 381 -20.78 -2.24 -22.06
N GLU A 382 -21.93 -1.96 -21.44
CA GLU A 382 -22.50 -0.61 -21.36
C GLU A 382 -21.65 0.32 -20.50
N PHE A 383 -21.10 -0.17 -19.40
CA PHE A 383 -20.14 0.56 -18.57
C PHE A 383 -18.92 1.01 -19.40
N GLN A 384 -18.30 0.12 -20.17
CA GLN A 384 -17.16 0.48 -21.01
C GLN A 384 -17.52 1.50 -22.09
N ARG A 385 -18.72 1.38 -22.68
CA ARG A 385 -19.25 2.35 -23.65
C ARG A 385 -19.42 3.72 -23.01
N LEU A 386 -20.03 3.79 -21.84
CA LEU A 386 -20.28 5.03 -21.10
C LEU A 386 -18.98 5.70 -20.66
N ILE A 387 -18.01 4.95 -20.12
CA ILE A 387 -16.69 5.53 -19.78
C ILE A 387 -16.03 6.13 -21.01
N LYS A 388 -16.00 5.40 -22.13
CA LYS A 388 -15.38 5.91 -23.36
C LYS A 388 -16.06 7.18 -23.87
N ALA A 389 -17.40 7.19 -23.92
CA ALA A 389 -18.15 8.36 -24.38
C ALA A 389 -17.98 9.56 -23.44
N PHE A 390 -17.93 9.32 -22.13
CA PHE A 390 -17.73 10.36 -21.13
C PHE A 390 -16.31 10.96 -21.20
N GLU A 391 -15.28 10.13 -21.32
CA GLU A 391 -13.89 10.60 -21.48
C GLU A 391 -13.67 11.30 -22.83
N GLU A 392 -14.37 10.89 -23.89
CA GLU A 392 -14.37 11.60 -25.17
C GLU A 392 -14.95 13.01 -25.01
N ASP A 393 -16.12 13.14 -24.38
CA ASP A 393 -16.72 14.45 -24.08
C ASP A 393 -15.75 15.33 -23.27
N ARG A 394 -15.14 14.76 -22.23
CA ARG A 394 -14.17 15.45 -21.37
C ARG A 394 -12.95 15.93 -22.15
N SER A 395 -12.39 15.07 -23.01
CA SER A 395 -11.24 15.43 -23.86
C SER A 395 -11.54 16.56 -24.87
N THR A 396 -12.81 16.77 -25.18
CA THR A 396 -13.28 17.88 -26.05
C THR A 396 -13.70 19.13 -25.27
N GLY A 397 -13.58 19.12 -23.94
CA GLY A 397 -13.90 20.25 -23.07
C GLY A 397 -15.40 20.44 -22.79
N ILE A 398 -16.22 19.41 -23.00
CA ILE A 398 -17.64 19.47 -22.62
C ILE A 398 -17.74 19.41 -21.08
N PRO A 399 -18.45 20.35 -20.42
CA PRO A 399 -18.59 20.36 -18.97
C PRO A 399 -19.29 19.11 -18.42
N LEU A 400 -18.92 18.68 -17.21
CA LEU A 400 -19.48 17.49 -16.54
C LEU A 400 -21.00 17.43 -16.58
N ALA A 401 -21.66 18.55 -16.28
CA ALA A 401 -23.13 18.63 -16.23
C ALA A 401 -23.79 18.44 -17.60
N ASP A 402 -23.13 18.85 -18.68
CA ASP A 402 -23.64 18.72 -20.04
C ASP A 402 -23.39 17.30 -20.58
N SER A 403 -22.23 16.71 -20.28
CA SER A 403 -21.97 15.29 -20.54
C SER A 403 -22.95 14.39 -19.79
N ALA A 404 -23.25 14.70 -18.53
CA ALA A 404 -24.24 13.97 -17.75
C ALA A 404 -25.61 13.97 -18.42
N LYS A 405 -26.09 15.13 -18.89
CA LYS A 405 -27.36 15.24 -19.63
C LYS A 405 -27.31 14.48 -20.96
N LYS A 406 -26.25 14.65 -21.75
CA LYS A 406 -26.09 13.99 -23.06
C LYS A 406 -26.11 12.47 -22.94
N LEU A 407 -25.47 11.93 -21.90
CA LEU A 407 -25.36 10.49 -21.66
C LEU A 407 -26.45 9.94 -20.73
N ASN A 408 -27.40 10.78 -20.29
CA ASN A 408 -28.46 10.45 -19.35
C ASN A 408 -27.95 9.82 -18.04
N LEU A 409 -26.87 10.41 -17.49
CA LEU A 409 -26.25 10.02 -16.24
C LEU A 409 -26.75 10.91 -15.08
N PRO A 410 -26.97 10.35 -13.88
CA PRO A 410 -27.36 11.13 -12.71
C PRO A 410 -26.19 12.02 -12.25
N LEU A 411 -26.45 13.31 -12.13
CA LEU A 411 -25.55 14.29 -11.54
C LEU A 411 -26.05 14.68 -10.15
N GLU A 412 -25.18 14.65 -9.15
CA GLU A 412 -25.44 15.15 -7.81
C GLU A 412 -24.66 16.44 -7.57
N GLU A 413 -25.31 17.44 -7.00
CA GLU A 413 -24.68 18.69 -6.58
C GLU A 413 -24.66 18.76 -5.06
N VAL A 414 -23.51 19.11 -4.49
CA VAL A 414 -23.32 19.15 -3.04
C VAL A 414 -22.43 20.32 -2.66
N THR A 415 -22.72 20.96 -1.52
CA THR A 415 -21.83 21.94 -0.89
C THR A 415 -21.18 21.30 0.32
N ILE A 416 -19.85 21.20 0.31
CA ILE A 416 -19.10 20.46 1.34
C ILE A 416 -17.89 21.24 1.86
N ASP A 417 -17.59 21.09 3.14
CA ASP A 417 -16.33 21.49 3.75
C ASP A 417 -15.26 20.39 3.61
N ARG A 418 -14.04 20.69 4.06
CA ARG A 418 -12.90 19.76 4.01
C ARG A 418 -13.12 18.49 4.85
N SER A 419 -14.02 18.55 5.83
CA SER A 419 -14.39 17.43 6.71
C SER A 419 -15.64 16.69 6.23
N ALA A 420 -16.08 16.93 4.98
CA ALA A 420 -17.29 16.37 4.39
C ALA A 420 -18.59 16.72 5.12
N LYS A 421 -18.67 17.93 5.67
CA LYS A 421 -19.89 18.52 6.25
C LYS A 421 -20.50 19.55 5.32
N ASP A 422 -21.81 19.75 5.42
CA ASP A 422 -22.53 20.79 4.72
C ASP A 422 -22.35 22.18 5.36
N ALA A 423 -23.04 23.19 4.81
CA ALA A 423 -22.98 24.55 5.31
C ALA A 423 -23.48 24.71 6.77
N ASP A 424 -24.32 23.80 7.25
CA ASP A 424 -24.85 23.76 8.61
C ASP A 424 -23.95 22.94 9.57
N GLY A 425 -22.83 22.39 9.07
CA GLY A 425 -21.90 21.56 9.82
C GLY A 425 -22.38 20.12 10.07
N LYS A 426 -23.43 19.67 9.37
CA LYS A 426 -23.91 18.28 9.39
C LYS A 426 -23.19 17.44 8.34
N PRO A 427 -23.08 16.11 8.49
CA PRO A 427 -22.49 15.27 7.45
C PRO A 427 -23.18 15.45 6.10
N ALA A 428 -22.41 15.79 5.07
CA ALA A 428 -22.95 15.95 3.72
C ALA A 428 -23.38 14.60 3.15
N THR A 429 -24.52 14.59 2.44
CA THR A 429 -25.05 13.37 1.81
C THR A 429 -24.71 13.37 0.33
N VAL A 430 -23.96 12.35 -0.10
CA VAL A 430 -23.57 12.10 -1.49
C VAL A 430 -23.73 10.61 -1.75
N SER A 431 -24.50 10.23 -2.78
CA SER A 431 -24.81 8.82 -3.08
C SER A 431 -23.86 8.22 -4.12
N VAL A 432 -23.26 9.07 -4.95
CA VAL A 432 -22.39 8.63 -6.07
C VAL A 432 -20.97 8.28 -5.65
N VAL A 433 -20.47 8.88 -4.58
CA VAL A 433 -19.12 8.68 -4.04
C VAL A 433 -19.13 8.95 -2.52
N PRO A 434 -18.30 8.28 -1.71
CA PRO A 434 -18.20 8.62 -0.29
C PRO A 434 -17.84 10.10 -0.10
N ALA A 435 -18.63 10.83 0.70
CA ALA A 435 -18.47 12.27 0.87
C ALA A 435 -17.05 12.68 1.32
N ALA A 436 -16.39 11.87 2.15
CA ALA A 436 -15.01 12.10 2.58
C ALA A 436 -14.00 12.04 1.42
N GLN A 437 -14.19 11.13 0.45
CA GLN A 437 -13.33 11.04 -0.73
C GLN A 437 -13.57 12.21 -1.68
N LEU A 438 -14.84 12.62 -1.85
CA LEU A 438 -15.18 13.80 -2.64
C LEU A 438 -14.59 15.08 -2.02
N ALA A 439 -14.68 15.24 -0.70
CA ALA A 439 -14.10 16.38 0.01
C ALA A 439 -12.57 16.42 -0.15
N ASP A 440 -11.88 15.30 0.05
CA ASP A 440 -10.42 15.26 -0.12
C ASP A 440 -9.98 15.63 -1.56
N ALA A 441 -10.70 15.15 -2.57
CA ALA A 441 -10.41 15.46 -3.97
C ALA A 441 -10.78 16.92 -4.33
N ALA A 442 -11.98 17.38 -3.94
CA ALA A 442 -12.47 18.72 -4.25
C ALA A 442 -11.62 19.83 -3.62
N PHE A 443 -11.08 19.62 -2.42
CA PHE A 443 -10.20 20.59 -1.76
C PHE A 443 -8.75 20.59 -2.29
N LYS A 444 -8.41 19.66 -3.20
CA LYS A 444 -7.17 19.67 -3.99
C LYS A 444 -7.37 20.28 -5.39
N SER A 445 -8.60 20.66 -5.72
CA SER A 445 -9.02 21.26 -6.98
C SER A 445 -9.45 22.71 -6.80
N ASP A 446 -9.55 23.42 -7.93
CA ASP A 446 -10.19 24.74 -8.03
C ASP A 446 -11.23 24.75 -9.16
N VAL A 447 -11.95 25.85 -9.30
CA VAL A 447 -12.92 26.07 -10.39
C VAL A 447 -12.21 26.02 -11.74
N GLY A 448 -12.76 25.23 -12.66
CA GLY A 448 -12.21 25.06 -14.02
C GLY A 448 -10.96 24.17 -14.11
N VAL A 449 -10.55 23.51 -13.01
CA VAL A 449 -9.49 22.51 -13.04
C VAL A 449 -10.06 21.17 -13.51
N GLU A 450 -9.40 20.55 -14.49
CA GLU A 450 -9.73 19.19 -14.91
C GLU A 450 -9.18 18.19 -13.89
N ASN A 451 -10.08 17.40 -13.29
CA ASN A 451 -9.75 16.51 -12.19
C ASN A 451 -9.58 15.05 -12.62
N GLU A 452 -8.72 14.31 -11.93
CA GLU A 452 -8.69 12.86 -12.06
C GLU A 452 -9.96 12.23 -11.46
N ALA A 453 -10.40 11.12 -12.06
CA ALA A 453 -11.56 10.39 -11.57
C ALA A 453 -11.25 9.63 -10.27
N ILE A 454 -12.18 9.67 -9.33
CA ILE A 454 -12.12 8.92 -8.07
C ILE A 454 -12.50 7.46 -8.34
N ARG A 455 -11.62 6.52 -7.98
CA ARG A 455 -11.89 5.07 -8.14
C ARG A 455 -12.84 4.57 -7.06
N LEU A 456 -13.90 3.85 -7.46
CA LEU A 456 -14.90 3.31 -6.54
C LEU A 456 -14.55 1.88 -6.10
N GLN A 457 -14.84 1.54 -4.83
CA GLN A 457 -14.53 0.22 -4.26
C GLN A 457 -15.24 -0.96 -4.96
N GLY A 458 -16.41 -0.72 -5.57
CA GLY A 458 -17.17 -1.71 -6.35
C GLY A 458 -16.72 -1.85 -7.81
N GLY A 459 -15.67 -1.13 -8.22
CA GLY A 459 -15.34 -0.91 -9.62
C GLY A 459 -16.09 0.30 -10.19
N GLY A 460 -15.53 0.90 -11.24
CA GLY A 460 -16.01 2.16 -11.79
C GLY A 460 -15.33 3.38 -11.20
N TYR A 461 -15.84 4.54 -11.59
CA TYR A 461 -15.19 5.83 -11.40
C TYR A 461 -16.25 6.90 -11.11
N ALA A 462 -15.89 7.88 -10.29
CA ALA A 462 -16.64 9.09 -10.09
C ALA A 462 -15.85 10.29 -10.59
N TRP A 463 -16.51 11.14 -11.37
CA TRP A 463 -15.96 12.42 -11.82
C TRP A 463 -16.62 13.54 -11.03
N PHE A 464 -15.88 14.60 -10.82
CA PHE A 464 -16.37 15.77 -10.13
C PHE A 464 -15.78 17.05 -10.72
N GLU A 465 -16.53 18.14 -10.56
CA GLU A 465 -16.09 19.49 -10.88
C GLU A 465 -16.39 20.41 -9.70
N VAL A 466 -15.43 21.28 -9.38
CA VAL A 466 -15.66 22.37 -8.43
C VAL A 466 -16.36 23.49 -9.18
N ALA A 467 -17.64 23.71 -8.88
CA ALA A 467 -18.45 24.76 -9.47
C ALA A 467 -18.17 26.13 -8.83
N ASP A 468 -17.87 26.15 -7.51
CA ASP A 468 -17.66 27.39 -6.77
C ASP A 468 -16.85 27.16 -5.48
N VAL A 469 -16.13 28.20 -5.05
CA VAL A 469 -15.37 28.25 -3.79
C VAL A 469 -15.97 29.32 -2.90
N VAL A 470 -16.68 28.89 -1.87
CA VAL A 470 -17.23 29.80 -0.86
C VAL A 470 -16.15 30.02 0.20
N LYS A 471 -15.51 31.19 0.14
CA LYS A 471 -14.45 31.59 1.07
C LYS A 471 -14.97 31.69 2.51
N PRO A 472 -14.13 31.41 3.52
CA PRO A 472 -14.45 31.68 4.92
C PRO A 472 -14.90 33.13 5.12
N ARG A 473 -16.04 33.33 5.76
CA ARG A 473 -16.49 34.65 6.24
C ARG A 473 -16.43 34.70 7.75
N GLN A 474 -16.19 35.89 8.29
CA GLN A 474 -16.34 36.11 9.73
C GLN A 474 -17.82 35.94 10.12
N LYS A 475 -18.11 35.11 11.12
CA LYS A 475 -19.46 35.05 11.72
C LYS A 475 -19.58 36.22 12.70
N PRO A 476 -20.62 37.09 12.60
CA PRO A 476 -20.83 38.17 13.56
C PRO A 476 -20.98 37.63 14.99
N LEU A 477 -20.53 38.39 16.00
CA LEU A 477 -20.63 37.98 17.41
C LEU A 477 -22.05 37.54 17.80
N GLU A 478 -23.09 38.22 17.29
CA GLU A 478 -24.49 37.85 17.55
C GLU A 478 -24.86 36.44 17.05
N GLU A 479 -24.25 35.96 15.95
CA GLU A 479 -24.46 34.62 15.38
C GLU A 479 -23.76 33.55 16.24
N VAL A 480 -22.63 33.89 16.85
CA VAL A 480 -21.76 32.95 17.59
C VAL A 480 -21.71 33.20 19.10
N LYS A 481 -22.58 34.04 19.66
CA LYS A 481 -22.51 34.47 21.06
C LYS A 481 -22.42 33.29 22.03
N GLY A 482 -23.21 32.24 21.81
CA GLY A 482 -23.17 31.01 22.61
C GLY A 482 -21.85 30.22 22.48
N GLU A 483 -21.27 30.15 21.27
CA GLU A 483 -19.96 29.51 21.03
C GLU A 483 -18.84 30.29 21.72
N VAL A 484 -18.85 31.62 21.60
CA VAL A 484 -17.89 32.55 22.23
C VAL A 484 -17.98 32.46 23.75
N GLU A 485 -19.19 32.45 24.31
CA GLU A 485 -19.42 32.35 25.76
C GLU A 485 -18.95 31.00 26.32
N ALA A 486 -19.21 29.91 25.61
CA ALA A 486 -18.73 28.58 25.98
C ALA A 486 -17.19 28.50 25.94
N ALA A 487 -16.56 29.01 24.86
CA ALA A 487 -15.11 29.04 24.72
C ALA A 487 -14.45 29.94 25.78
N TRP A 488 -15.02 31.12 26.04
CA TRP A 488 -14.55 32.01 27.10
C TRP A 488 -14.63 31.34 28.48
N ARG A 489 -15.74 30.67 28.80
CA ARG A 489 -15.85 29.93 30.07
C ARG A 489 -14.81 28.82 30.18
N ALA A 490 -14.56 28.08 29.10
CA ALA A 490 -13.53 27.05 29.08
C ALA A 490 -12.13 27.64 29.35
N ASP A 491 -11.81 28.79 28.75
CA ASP A 491 -10.58 29.53 29.01
C ASP A 491 -10.48 29.96 30.49
N GLN A 492 -11.55 30.51 31.06
CA GLN A 492 -11.59 30.89 32.48
C GLN A 492 -11.41 29.71 33.42
N VAL A 493 -12.06 28.57 33.15
CA VAL A 493 -11.87 27.34 33.92
C VAL A 493 -10.41 26.91 33.85
N ARG A 494 -9.84 26.83 32.64
CA ARG A 494 -8.45 26.44 32.43
C ARG A 494 -7.48 27.34 33.21
N ASP A 495 -7.66 28.65 33.12
CA ASP A 495 -6.75 29.64 33.72
C ASP A 495 -6.88 29.71 35.25
N ARG A 496 -8.05 29.37 35.79
CA ARG A 496 -8.26 29.17 37.24
C ARG A 496 -7.64 27.87 37.73
N LEU A 497 -7.80 26.77 36.99
CA LEU A 497 -7.17 25.47 37.31
C LEU A 497 -5.64 25.53 37.24
N ALA A 498 -5.08 25.98 36.12
CA ALA A 498 -4.32 27.24 36.14
C ALA A 498 -3.49 27.60 37.38
N SER A 499 -3.95 28.72 37.95
CA SER A 499 -3.45 29.32 39.18
C SER A 499 -3.53 28.38 40.36
N ARG A 500 -4.67 27.68 40.54
CA ARG A 500 -4.86 26.81 41.70
C ARG A 500 -3.82 25.69 41.74
N ALA A 501 -3.51 25.06 40.61
CA ALA A 501 -2.47 24.05 40.53
C ALA A 501 -1.08 24.62 40.85
N ARG A 502 -0.77 25.86 40.44
CA ARG A 502 0.51 26.52 40.80
C ARG A 502 0.61 26.69 42.32
N ASP A 503 -0.47 27.10 42.98
CA ASP A 503 -0.50 27.25 44.44
C ASP A 503 -0.36 25.90 45.16
N LEU A 504 -0.98 24.84 44.64
CA LEU A 504 -0.87 23.49 45.19
C LEU A 504 0.54 22.90 44.99
N VAL A 505 1.14 23.08 43.81
CA VAL A 505 2.53 22.68 43.54
C VAL A 505 3.49 23.41 44.48
N ALA A 506 3.31 24.71 44.69
CA ALA A 506 4.14 25.49 45.62
C ALA A 506 4.03 25.00 47.08
N ARG A 507 2.92 24.37 47.48
CA ARG A 507 2.78 23.73 48.80
C ARG A 507 3.52 22.39 48.86
N LEU A 508 3.44 21.60 47.80
CA LEU A 508 4.20 20.34 47.68
C LEU A 508 5.71 20.62 47.71
N ASP A 509 6.18 21.66 47.00
CA ASP A 509 7.59 22.07 46.99
C ASP A 509 8.08 22.56 48.37
N LYS A 510 7.17 23.02 49.23
CA LYS A 510 7.45 23.36 50.65
C LYS A 510 7.44 22.15 51.58
N GLY A 511 7.23 20.94 51.05
CA GLY A 511 7.25 19.69 51.80
C GLY A 511 5.89 19.28 52.42
N GLU A 512 4.78 19.93 52.05
CA GLU A 512 3.47 19.48 52.50
C GLU A 512 3.10 18.14 51.84
N ALA A 513 2.54 17.21 52.61
CA ALA A 513 2.17 15.89 52.10
C ALA A 513 1.07 15.97 51.03
N ILE A 514 1.24 15.24 49.92
CA ILE A 514 0.31 15.30 48.79
C ILE A 514 -1.14 14.94 49.17
N ASP A 515 -1.35 14.05 50.12
CA ASP A 515 -2.68 13.74 50.65
C ASP A 515 -3.36 14.94 51.32
N ALA A 516 -2.61 15.78 52.04
CA ALA A 516 -3.14 16.99 52.67
C ALA A 516 -3.48 18.06 51.62
N VAL A 517 -2.60 18.22 50.62
CA VAL A 517 -2.81 19.14 49.49
C VAL A 517 -4.05 18.73 48.69
N ALA A 518 -4.20 17.44 48.35
CA ALA A 518 -5.36 16.92 47.63
C ALA A 518 -6.67 17.07 48.43
N LYS A 519 -6.66 16.75 49.74
CA LYS A 519 -7.83 16.94 50.62
C LYS A 519 -8.31 18.39 50.68
N SER A 520 -7.39 19.36 50.64
CA SER A 520 -7.75 20.79 50.64
C SER A 520 -8.57 21.25 49.43
N VAL A 521 -8.63 20.42 48.38
CA VAL A 521 -9.44 20.66 47.18
C VAL A 521 -10.48 19.57 46.93
N GLY A 522 -10.73 18.70 47.93
CA GLY A 522 -11.68 17.59 47.83
C GLY A 522 -11.27 16.47 46.86
N ALA A 523 -10.00 16.41 46.48
CA ALA A 523 -9.48 15.39 45.57
C ALA A 523 -8.87 14.21 46.34
N THR A 524 -8.82 13.05 45.68
CA THR A 524 -8.16 11.83 46.20
C THR A 524 -6.89 11.57 45.42
N VAL A 525 -5.79 11.30 46.15
CA VAL A 525 -4.51 10.93 45.55
C VAL A 525 -4.58 9.52 44.98
N LYS A 526 -4.06 9.36 43.77
CA LYS A 526 -3.80 8.09 43.11
C LYS A 526 -2.29 7.91 42.96
N THR A 527 -1.86 6.66 42.82
CA THR A 527 -0.47 6.32 42.50
C THR A 527 -0.44 5.67 41.13
N SER A 528 0.42 6.18 40.24
CA SER A 528 0.57 5.61 38.90
C SER A 528 1.26 4.24 38.97
N GLN A 529 1.15 3.47 37.91
CA GLN A 529 2.13 2.41 37.66
C GLN A 529 3.53 3.03 37.43
N PRO A 530 4.63 2.25 37.49
CA PRO A 530 5.95 2.74 37.07
C PRO A 530 5.94 3.15 35.59
N LEU A 531 6.01 4.45 35.32
CA LEU A 531 5.93 5.01 33.97
C LEU A 531 7.31 5.16 33.37
N LYS A 532 7.48 4.83 32.08
CA LYS A 532 8.61 5.27 31.26
C LYS A 532 8.31 6.63 30.63
N ARG A 533 9.31 7.27 30.00
CA ARG A 533 9.19 8.59 29.34
C ARG A 533 8.06 8.70 28.32
N ASN A 534 7.74 7.60 27.65
CA ASN A 534 6.65 7.47 26.66
C ASN A 534 5.45 6.67 27.19
N GLY A 535 5.37 6.48 28.52
CA GLY A 535 4.29 5.76 29.18
C GLY A 535 2.95 6.49 29.09
N LYS A 536 1.90 5.81 29.53
CA LYS A 536 0.54 6.33 29.63
C LYS A 536 -0.05 5.95 30.97
N GLU A 537 -0.85 6.82 31.56
CA GLU A 537 -1.56 6.59 32.81
C GLU A 537 -2.86 7.39 32.80
N ASP A 538 -3.95 6.78 33.25
CA ASP A 538 -5.25 7.44 33.28
C ASP A 538 -5.27 8.57 34.32
N GLY A 539 -5.60 9.77 33.86
CA GLY A 539 -5.59 10.98 34.70
C GLY A 539 -4.22 11.65 34.84
N VAL A 540 -3.17 11.14 34.19
CA VAL A 540 -1.88 11.83 34.03
C VAL A 540 -1.66 12.12 32.54
N PRO A 541 -1.86 13.37 32.10
CA PRO A 541 -1.72 13.70 30.68
C PRO A 541 -0.24 13.62 30.24
N PRO A 542 0.05 13.36 28.95
CA PRO A 542 1.42 13.22 28.45
C PRO A 542 2.37 14.38 28.83
N PRO A 543 1.95 15.66 28.82
CA PRO A 543 2.81 16.74 29.28
C PRO A 543 3.18 16.66 30.76
N ALA A 544 2.32 16.09 31.63
CA ALA A 544 2.65 15.85 33.03
C ALA A 544 3.71 14.74 33.16
N ILE A 545 3.61 13.67 32.36
CA ILE A 545 4.63 12.61 32.33
C ILE A 545 5.97 13.21 31.86
N ALA A 546 5.97 13.97 30.78
CA ALA A 546 7.18 14.63 30.27
C ALA A 546 7.83 15.54 31.32
N GLN A 547 7.04 16.39 31.99
CA GLN A 547 7.52 17.24 33.08
C GLN A 547 8.02 16.41 34.28
N ALA A 548 7.31 15.33 34.65
CA ALA A 548 7.72 14.48 35.76
C ALA A 548 9.11 13.87 35.55
N PHE A 549 9.53 13.66 34.30
CA PHE A 549 10.85 13.15 33.93
C PHE A 549 11.99 14.20 33.94
N THR A 550 11.68 15.47 34.20
CA THR A 550 12.68 16.54 34.39
C THR A 550 12.89 16.91 35.87
N LEU A 551 12.06 16.38 36.77
CA LEU A 551 12.08 16.70 38.20
C LEU A 551 12.86 15.66 39.03
N PRO A 552 13.41 15.97 40.20
CA PRO A 552 13.94 14.95 41.11
C PRO A 552 12.82 14.19 41.84
N GLU A 553 13.18 13.14 42.60
CA GLU A 553 12.26 12.52 43.54
C GLU A 553 11.78 13.55 44.57
N GLY A 554 10.48 13.54 44.88
CA GLY A 554 9.81 14.57 45.66
C GLY A 554 9.44 15.85 44.90
N GLY A 555 9.97 16.05 43.68
CA GLY A 555 9.63 17.20 42.85
C GLY A 555 8.17 17.16 42.38
N ALA A 556 7.51 18.31 42.39
CA ALA A 556 6.09 18.43 42.03
C ALA A 556 5.88 19.21 40.74
N GLY A 557 4.73 18.97 40.09
CA GLY A 557 4.37 19.62 38.85
C GLY A 557 2.87 19.54 38.56
N SER A 558 2.47 20.16 37.46
CA SER A 558 1.08 20.09 37.00
C SER A 558 0.99 20.29 35.50
N ALA A 559 0.07 19.59 34.85
CA ALA A 559 -0.24 19.82 33.45
C ALA A 559 -1.74 19.64 33.15
N GLY A 560 -2.22 20.42 32.18
CA GLY A 560 -3.59 20.31 31.69
C GLY A 560 -3.82 19.02 30.90
N ALA A 561 -5.03 18.48 30.98
CA ALA A 561 -5.47 17.40 30.09
C ALA A 561 -5.82 17.96 28.70
N GLU A 562 -5.86 17.08 27.70
CA GLU A 562 -6.19 17.43 26.31
C GLU A 562 -7.59 18.05 26.17
N ASN A 563 -8.53 17.65 27.03
CA ASN A 563 -9.87 18.23 27.06
C ASN A 563 -9.92 19.69 27.54
N GLY A 564 -8.81 20.26 28.03
CA GLY A 564 -8.69 21.64 28.48
C GLY A 564 -9.41 21.98 29.79
N THR A 565 -10.26 21.10 30.31
CA THR A 565 -11.16 21.35 31.45
C THR A 565 -10.72 20.66 32.73
N SER A 566 -9.64 19.90 32.69
CA SER A 566 -9.06 19.24 33.86
C SER A 566 -7.53 19.40 33.89
N ARG A 567 -6.95 19.32 35.09
CA ARG A 567 -5.50 19.47 35.29
C ARG A 567 -5.00 18.46 36.31
N ALA A 568 -3.97 17.70 35.96
CA ALA A 568 -3.28 16.83 36.90
C ALA A 568 -2.28 17.65 37.72
N VAL A 569 -2.28 17.45 39.04
CA VAL A 569 -1.21 17.85 39.95
C VAL A 569 -0.54 16.57 40.41
N PHE A 570 0.79 16.53 40.36
CA PHE A 570 1.55 15.33 40.66
C PHE A 570 2.82 15.64 41.46
N GLN A 571 3.34 14.61 42.10
CA GLN A 571 4.64 14.57 42.74
C GLN A 571 5.36 13.29 42.30
N VAL A 572 6.65 13.39 42.00
CA VAL A 572 7.49 12.22 41.70
C VAL A 572 7.70 11.45 43.01
N ALA A 573 6.92 10.39 43.21
CA ALA A 573 6.97 9.60 44.43
C ALA A 573 8.19 8.68 44.48
N LYS A 574 8.62 8.17 43.33
CA LYS A 574 9.79 7.28 43.24
C LYS A 574 10.43 7.34 41.86
N ILE A 575 11.75 7.44 41.81
CA ILE A 575 12.55 7.20 40.60
C ILE A 575 13.20 5.81 40.69
N THR A 576 12.82 4.91 39.79
CA THR A 576 13.38 3.56 39.71
C THR A 576 14.35 3.48 38.54
N GLN A 577 15.63 3.32 38.86
CA GLN A 577 16.67 3.08 37.87
C GLN A 577 16.55 1.63 37.34
N PRO A 578 16.75 1.40 36.05
CA PRO A 578 16.69 0.06 35.50
C PRO A 578 17.86 -0.78 36.02
N GLY A 579 17.63 -2.08 36.20
CA GLY A 579 18.72 -3.04 36.38
C GLY A 579 19.55 -3.19 35.10
N PRO A 580 20.58 -4.04 35.15
CA PRO A 580 21.29 -4.45 33.94
C PRO A 580 20.32 -4.99 32.89
N LEU A 581 20.57 -4.68 31.62
CA LEU A 581 19.83 -5.27 30.52
C LEU A 581 20.03 -6.79 30.49
N ALA A 582 19.00 -7.51 30.05
CA ALA A 582 19.15 -8.91 29.69
C ALA A 582 20.19 -9.04 28.54
N GLU A 583 20.87 -10.19 28.45
CA GLU A 583 22.02 -10.36 27.56
C GLU A 583 21.67 -10.10 26.08
N ASP A 584 20.49 -10.55 25.65
CA ASP A 584 19.94 -10.32 24.31
C ASP A 584 19.67 -8.84 24.04
N GLN A 585 19.06 -8.14 24.99
CA GLN A 585 18.79 -6.70 24.91
C GLN A 585 20.07 -5.87 24.92
N ALA A 586 21.05 -6.26 25.75
CA ALA A 586 22.35 -5.64 25.80
C ALA A 586 23.09 -5.77 24.46
N LYS A 587 23.13 -6.99 23.89
CA LYS A 587 23.73 -7.23 22.56
C LYS A 587 23.02 -6.46 21.46
N GLY A 588 21.68 -6.39 21.48
CA GLY A 588 20.91 -5.62 20.50
C GLY A 588 21.23 -4.13 20.56
N LEU A 589 21.25 -3.55 21.78
CA LEU A 589 21.60 -2.15 21.98
C LEU A 589 23.08 -1.88 21.62
N GLU A 590 23.99 -2.80 21.96
CA GLU A 590 25.40 -2.72 21.59
C GLU A 590 25.58 -2.70 20.07
N GLN A 591 24.93 -3.62 19.35
CA GLN A 591 24.99 -3.67 17.88
C GLN A 591 24.42 -2.39 17.25
N GLN A 592 23.32 -1.87 17.78
CA GLN A 592 22.74 -0.62 17.31
C GLN A 592 23.68 0.57 17.52
N LEU A 593 24.27 0.69 18.72
CA LEU A 593 25.22 1.77 19.03
C LEU A 593 26.54 1.61 18.26
N ALA A 594 27.03 0.37 18.08
CA ALA A 594 28.21 0.07 17.29
C ALA A 594 28.01 0.46 15.82
N GLY A 595 26.83 0.16 15.26
CA GLY A 595 26.45 0.60 13.92
C GLY A 595 26.46 2.13 13.81
N ALA A 596 25.81 2.82 14.76
CA ALA A 596 25.76 4.28 14.77
C ALA A 596 27.15 4.93 14.88
N ILE A 597 28.04 4.40 15.73
CA ILE A 597 29.43 4.88 15.85
C ILE A 597 30.21 4.59 14.57
N SER A 598 30.01 3.43 13.94
CA SER A 598 30.67 3.07 12.68
C SER A 598 30.26 4.01 11.55
N ASP A 599 28.98 4.33 11.44
CA ASP A 599 28.45 5.30 10.47
C ASP A 599 28.97 6.72 10.75
N ASP A 600 29.11 7.12 12.02
CA ASP A 600 29.70 8.42 12.41
C ASP A 600 31.20 8.50 12.05
N ASN A 601 31.97 7.45 12.34
CA ASN A 601 33.38 7.35 11.95
C ASN A 601 33.55 7.45 10.42
N PHE A 602 32.72 6.73 9.65
CA PHE A 602 32.72 6.81 8.20
C PHE A 602 32.32 8.20 7.70
N SER A 603 31.33 8.84 8.34
CA SER A 603 30.92 10.22 8.02
C SER A 603 32.05 11.21 8.29
N GLY A 604 32.79 11.04 9.40
CA GLY A 604 33.99 11.83 9.71
C GLY A 604 35.10 11.63 8.68
N PHE A 605 35.34 10.39 8.24
CA PHE A 605 36.28 10.09 7.15
C PHE A 605 35.87 10.73 5.82
N LEU A 606 34.60 10.59 5.44
CA LEU A 606 34.04 11.24 4.24
C LEU A 606 34.23 12.76 4.30
N ASN A 607 33.94 13.38 5.45
CA ASN A 607 34.12 14.82 5.63
C ASN A 607 35.59 15.24 5.51
N ARG A 608 36.52 14.42 6.03
CA ARG A 608 37.97 14.67 5.88
C ARG A 608 38.39 14.63 4.42
N ILE A 609 38.02 13.59 3.66
CA ILE A 609 38.47 13.43 2.27
C ILE A 609 37.83 14.45 1.33
N THR A 610 36.57 14.84 1.58
CA THR A 610 35.91 15.91 0.81
C THR A 610 36.51 17.28 1.13
N THR A 611 36.89 17.55 2.38
CA THR A 611 37.54 18.82 2.76
C THR A 611 38.99 18.90 2.28
N ALA A 612 39.71 17.77 2.23
CA ALA A 612 41.09 17.71 1.75
C ALA A 612 41.20 17.87 0.22
N SER A 613 40.12 17.55 -0.51
CA SER A 613 40.06 17.66 -1.97
C SER A 613 39.53 19.04 -2.40
N PRO A 614 40.17 19.77 -3.32
CA PRO A 614 39.60 20.98 -3.90
C PRO A 614 38.27 20.67 -4.62
N ILE A 615 37.16 21.19 -4.10
CA ILE A 615 35.83 21.04 -4.72
C ILE A 615 35.46 22.32 -5.46
N SER A 616 35.07 22.20 -6.72
CA SER A 616 34.48 23.31 -7.48
C SER A 616 33.18 22.85 -8.14
N ILE A 617 32.11 23.62 -7.98
CA ILE A 617 30.80 23.34 -8.57
C ILE A 617 30.50 24.42 -9.60
N ASP A 618 30.26 24.02 -10.84
CA ASP A 618 29.74 24.93 -11.86
C ASP A 618 28.22 25.05 -11.65
N ARG A 619 27.81 26.11 -10.94
CA ARG A 619 26.40 26.35 -10.61
C ARG A 619 25.52 26.49 -11.85
N LYS A 620 26.07 27.00 -12.95
CA LYS A 620 25.32 27.16 -14.21
C LYS A 620 25.11 25.80 -14.87
N ALA A 621 26.16 24.98 -14.97
CA ALA A 621 26.04 23.61 -15.46
C ALA A 621 25.07 22.79 -14.59
N PHE A 622 25.17 22.92 -13.27
CA PHE A 622 24.28 22.25 -12.31
C PHE A 622 22.82 22.68 -12.45
N ALA A 623 22.54 23.97 -12.54
CA ALA A 623 21.18 24.49 -12.74
C ALA A 623 20.56 23.95 -14.05
N ASN A 624 21.34 23.96 -15.14
CA ASN A 624 20.89 23.45 -16.44
C ASN A 624 20.52 21.96 -16.42
N VAL A 625 21.24 21.13 -15.65
CA VAL A 625 20.95 19.68 -15.58
C VAL A 625 19.94 19.30 -14.51
N SER A 626 19.72 20.15 -13.51
CA SER A 626 18.75 19.94 -12.43
C SER A 626 17.37 20.53 -12.73
N GLY A 627 17.25 21.39 -13.74
CA GLY A 627 15.99 22.07 -14.09
C GLY A 627 15.63 23.21 -13.14
N GLY A 628 16.61 23.75 -12.38
CA GLY A 628 16.44 24.94 -11.54
C GLY A 628 16.70 26.23 -12.34
N ALA A 629 15.99 27.30 -12.00
CA ALA A 629 16.29 28.63 -12.53
C ALA A 629 17.66 29.10 -12.01
N TYR A 630 18.52 29.58 -12.91
CA TYR A 630 19.80 30.21 -12.56
C TYR A 630 19.60 31.73 -12.48
N ASP A 631 19.46 32.26 -11.28
CA ASP A 631 19.53 33.71 -11.03
C ASP A 631 21.00 34.05 -10.84
N GLY A 632 21.62 34.57 -11.89
CA GLY A 632 23.05 34.86 -11.91
C GLY A 632 23.40 36.07 -11.04
N GLU A 633 24.12 35.82 -9.95
CA GLU A 633 25.00 36.79 -9.28
C GLU A 633 26.42 36.24 -9.16
#